data_AF-A0A2T0S0T1-F1
#
_entry.id   AF-A0A2T0S0T1-F1
#
_cell.length_a   1.000
_cell.length_b   1.000
_cell.length_c   1.000
_cell.angle_alpha   90.00
_cell.angle_beta   90.00
_cell.angle_gamma   90.00
#
_symmetry.space_group_name_H-M   'P 1'
#
loop_
_entity.id
_entity.type
_entity.pdbx_description
1 polymer ?
#
loop_
_entity_poly.entity_id
_entity_poly.type
_entity_poly.pdbx_seq_one_letter_code
_entity_poly.pdbx_strand_id
1 'polypeptide(L)'
;MAGARVNRVRGPQKGLSKSEELTTPSKLISIMDFYHFVGIDISKDTLDWAVYTQQQGISLSIQTDNTLKGIKSALTQLKALPDWNSTLVVYSMEHTGIYNAHL
;
A
#
# COMPACT_ATOMS: atom_id res chain seq x y z
N MET A 1 -30.19 79.46 5.58
CA MET A 1 -29.41 78.42 4.86
C MET A 1 -29.95 77.05 5.25
N ALA A 2 -30.18 76.23 4.23
CA ALA A 2 -30.35 74.76 4.18
C ALA A 2 -30.91 74.00 5.40
N GLY A 3 -32.07 73.37 5.19
CA GLY A 3 -32.52 72.24 5.99
C GLY A 3 -31.91 70.92 5.53
N ALA A 4 -31.92 69.91 6.39
CA ALA A 4 -31.82 68.51 5.99
C ALA A 4 -32.53 67.61 7.02
N ARG A 5 -33.45 66.82 6.49
CA ARG A 5 -34.26 65.79 7.14
C ARG A 5 -33.50 64.45 7.11
N VAL A 6 -33.73 63.62 8.14
CA VAL A 6 -34.01 62.16 8.06
C VAL A 6 -32.84 61.24 7.66
N ASN A 7 -32.44 60.27 8.50
CA ASN A 7 -32.99 58.89 8.53
C ASN A 7 -32.18 57.94 9.46
N ARG A 8 -32.90 57.02 10.11
CA ARG A 8 -32.33 55.84 10.80
C ARG A 8 -31.62 54.95 9.79
N VAL A 9 -30.39 54.50 10.11
CA VAL A 9 -29.75 53.38 9.42
C VAL A 9 -29.70 52.20 10.40
N ARG A 10 -30.45 51.14 10.07
CA ARG A 10 -30.36 49.83 10.72
C ARG A 10 -29.05 49.19 10.26
N GLY A 11 -28.22 48.75 11.21
CA GLY A 11 -27.04 47.94 10.91
C GLY A 11 -27.42 46.62 10.22
N PRO A 12 -26.52 46.03 9.42
CA PRO A 12 -26.81 44.88 8.58
C PRO A 12 -27.16 43.63 9.40
N GLN A 13 -28.27 42.97 9.04
CA GLN A 13 -28.48 41.57 9.39
C GLN A 13 -27.47 40.75 8.58
N LYS A 14 -26.44 40.22 9.26
CA LYS A 14 -25.52 39.26 8.65
C LYS A 14 -26.23 37.92 8.55
N GLY A 15 -26.40 37.48 7.31
CA GLY A 15 -27.11 36.28 6.93
C GLY A 15 -26.51 35.00 7.47
N LEU A 16 -27.39 34.00 7.50
CA LEU A 16 -27.14 32.58 7.66
C LEU A 16 -26.00 32.12 6.74
N SER A 17 -24.87 31.68 7.28
CA SER A 17 -23.94 30.79 6.57
C SER A 17 -24.03 29.41 7.20
N LYS A 18 -24.51 28.45 6.42
CA LYS A 18 -24.44 27.01 6.69
C LYS A 18 -23.05 26.69 7.26
N SER A 19 -22.99 26.11 8.46
CA SER A 19 -21.78 25.43 8.91
C SER A 19 -21.53 24.29 7.94
N GLU A 20 -20.44 24.40 7.18
CA GLU A 20 -20.03 23.43 6.18
C GLU A 20 -19.90 22.04 6.81
N GLU A 21 -20.62 21.12 6.18
CA GLU A 21 -20.62 19.70 6.36
C GLU A 21 -19.21 19.16 6.05
N LEU A 22 -18.46 18.83 7.10
CA LEU A 22 -17.10 18.28 6.96
C LEU A 22 -17.18 16.79 6.62
N THR A 23 -17.55 16.47 5.39
CA THR A 23 -17.39 15.13 4.81
C THR A 23 -16.49 15.21 3.59
N THR A 24 -15.18 15.13 3.82
CA THR A 24 -14.25 14.73 2.77
C THR A 24 -13.96 13.23 2.95
N PRO A 25 -14.40 12.34 2.05
CA PRO A 25 -14.21 10.88 2.19
C PRO A 25 -12.75 10.43 2.08
N SER A 26 -11.82 11.32 1.74
CA SER A 26 -10.45 10.98 1.35
C SER A 26 -9.50 10.69 2.52
N LYS A 27 -9.97 10.72 3.77
CA LYS A 27 -9.16 10.38 4.94
C LYS A 27 -9.73 9.23 5.76
N LEU A 28 -10.35 8.26 5.07
CA LEU A 28 -10.24 6.90 5.53
C LEU A 28 -8.76 6.52 5.32
N ILE A 29 -8.02 6.43 6.42
CA ILE A 29 -6.71 5.78 6.46
C ILE A 29 -6.86 4.48 5.65
N SER A 30 -6.20 4.40 4.50
CA SER A 30 -6.20 3.14 3.76
C SER A 30 -5.60 2.10 4.68
N ILE A 31 -6.38 1.06 4.94
CA ILE A 31 -5.89 -0.18 5.52
C ILE A 31 -4.69 -0.57 4.64
N MET A 32 -3.50 -0.64 5.22
CA MET A 32 -2.19 -0.82 4.55
C MET A 32 -2.31 -1.41 3.12
N ASP A 33 -2.14 -0.56 2.11
CA ASP A 33 -2.10 -0.99 0.71
C ASP A 33 -0.74 -1.65 0.44
N PHE A 34 -0.64 -2.95 0.67
CA PHE A 34 0.51 -3.73 0.21
C PHE A 34 0.36 -3.99 -1.29
N TYR A 35 1.39 -3.62 -2.06
CA TYR A 35 1.38 -3.75 -3.52
C TYR A 35 1.86 -5.13 -3.96
N HIS A 36 2.72 -5.77 -3.16
CA HIS A 36 3.34 -7.06 -3.50
C HIS A 36 3.32 -8.01 -2.30
N PHE A 37 2.87 -9.23 -2.55
CA PHE A 37 2.95 -10.36 -1.63
C PHE A 37 3.97 -11.36 -2.19
N VAL A 38 5.05 -11.61 -1.46
CA VAL A 38 6.11 -12.54 -1.86
C VAL A 38 6.00 -13.79 -1.01
N GLY A 39 5.62 -14.90 -1.63
CA GLY A 39 5.68 -16.23 -1.03
C GLY A 39 7.01 -16.91 -1.37
N ILE A 40 7.64 -17.51 -0.37
CA ILE A 40 8.86 -18.30 -0.53
C ILE A 40 8.63 -19.68 0.10
N ASP A 41 8.65 -20.72 -0.71
CA ASP A 41 8.67 -22.11 -0.24
C ASP A 41 10.12 -22.59 -0.18
N ILE A 42 10.54 -23.05 1.01
CA ILE A 42 11.93 -23.36 1.33
C ILE A 42 12.16 -24.87 1.32
N SER A 43 12.88 -25.32 0.31
CA SER A 43 13.41 -26.69 0.18
C SER A 43 14.89 -26.77 0.59
N LYS A 44 15.42 -27.99 0.69
CA LYS A 44 16.82 -28.22 1.09
C LYS A 44 17.80 -27.48 0.18
N ASP A 45 17.65 -27.68 -1.13
CA ASP A 45 18.61 -27.17 -2.12
C ASP A 45 18.05 -25.99 -2.94
N THR A 46 16.75 -25.72 -2.85
CA THR A 46 16.06 -24.71 -3.65
C THR A 46 15.13 -23.81 -2.83
N LEU A 47 14.83 -22.65 -3.39
CA LEU A 47 13.84 -21.68 -2.92
C LEU A 47 12.90 -21.39 -4.07
N ASP A 48 11.60 -21.62 -3.87
CA ASP A 48 10.55 -21.34 -4.84
C ASP A 48 9.85 -20.03 -4.46
N TRP A 49 9.90 -19.06 -5.36
CA TRP A 49 9.44 -17.70 -5.14
C TRP A 49 8.21 -17.43 -5.98
N ALA A 50 7.17 -16.89 -5.37
CA ALA A 50 6.00 -16.37 -6.07
C ALA A 50 5.74 -14.94 -5.62
N VAL A 51 5.44 -14.06 -6.58
CA VAL A 51 4.99 -12.70 -6.30
C VAL A 51 3.57 -12.55 -6.78
N TYR A 52 2.70 -12.09 -5.88
CA TYR A 52 1.31 -11.82 -6.17
C TYR A 52 1.03 -10.32 -5.98
N THR A 53 0.26 -9.75 -6.91
CA THR A 53 -0.32 -8.41 -6.80
C THR A 53 -1.83 -8.51 -6.97
N GLN A 54 -2.59 -7.65 -6.31
CA GLN A 54 -4.05 -7.65 -6.40
C GLN A 54 -4.55 -7.37 -7.83
N GLN A 55 -3.78 -6.63 -8.62
CA GLN A 55 -4.18 -6.18 -9.96
C GLN A 55 -3.89 -7.23 -11.05
N GLN A 56 -2.78 -7.96 -10.93
CA GLN A 56 -2.30 -8.86 -12.00
C GLN A 56 -2.32 -10.34 -11.59
N GLY A 57 -2.60 -10.66 -10.32
CA GLY A 57 -2.44 -12.01 -9.82
C GLY A 57 -0.96 -12.35 -9.62
N ILE A 58 -0.53 -13.54 -10.04
CA ILE A 58 0.88 -13.94 -9.94
C ILE A 58 1.68 -13.19 -11.01
N SER A 59 2.55 -12.27 -10.59
CA SER A 59 3.41 -11.46 -11.46
C SER A 59 4.82 -12.02 -11.65
N LEU A 60 5.25 -12.92 -10.76
CA LEU A 60 6.54 -13.63 -10.86
C LEU A 60 6.41 -15.02 -10.25
N SER A 61 6.99 -16.02 -10.91
CA SER A 61 7.23 -17.36 -10.34
C SER A 61 8.59 -17.85 -10.81
N ILE A 62 9.53 -18.03 -9.87
CA ILE A 62 10.91 -18.43 -10.16
C ILE A 62 11.42 -19.39 -9.09
N GLN A 63 12.41 -20.21 -9.45
CA GLN A 63 13.16 -21.02 -8.50
C GLN A 63 14.63 -20.56 -8.50
N THR A 64 15.26 -20.58 -7.33
CA THR A 64 16.70 -20.33 -7.18
C THR A 64 17.31 -21.35 -6.24
N ASP A 65 18.64 -21.53 -6.31
CA ASP A 65 19.35 -22.33 -5.32
C ASP A 65 19.18 -21.73 -3.92
N ASN A 66 19.10 -22.58 -2.89
CA ASN A 66 19.12 -22.17 -1.48
C ASN A 66 20.53 -21.75 -1.06
N THR A 67 21.00 -20.67 -1.67
CA THR A 67 22.31 -20.05 -1.45
C THR A 67 22.17 -18.55 -1.43
N LEU A 68 23.15 -17.85 -0.83
CA LEU A 68 23.18 -16.38 -0.83
C LEU A 68 23.17 -15.79 -2.24
N LYS A 69 23.79 -16.48 -3.21
CA LYS A 69 23.79 -16.07 -4.62
C LYS A 69 22.39 -16.19 -5.23
N GLY A 70 21.70 -17.29 -4.96
CA GLY A 70 20.31 -17.51 -5.39
C GLY A 70 19.37 -16.44 -4.85
N ILE A 71 19.42 -16.18 -3.54
CA ILE A 71 18.63 -15.13 -2.89
C ILE A 71 18.90 -13.75 -3.53
N LYS A 72 20.17 -13.38 -3.73
CA LYS A 72 20.51 -12.09 -4.38
C LYS A 72 19.97 -11.98 -5.81
N SER A 73 20.00 -13.09 -6.55
CA SER A 73 19.41 -13.15 -7.90
C SER A 73 17.90 -12.93 -7.86
N ALA A 74 17.19 -13.63 -6.96
CA ALA A 74 15.74 -13.44 -6.77
C ALA A 74 15.40 -11.99 -6.40
N LEU A 75 16.10 -11.40 -5.42
CA LEU A 75 15.88 -10.00 -5.02
C LEU A 75 16.13 -9.00 -6.15
N THR A 76 17.03 -9.30 -7.08
CA THR A 76 17.26 -8.47 -8.27
C THR A 76 16.07 -8.55 -9.22
N GLN A 77 15.47 -9.73 -9.38
CA GLN A 77 14.27 -9.91 -10.20
C GLN A 77 13.04 -9.23 -9.56
N LEU A 78 12.89 -9.29 -8.24
CA LEU A 78 11.82 -8.58 -7.53
C LEU A 78 11.87 -7.07 -7.80
N LYS A 79 13.06 -6.46 -7.72
CA LYS A 79 13.26 -5.03 -7.97
C LYS A 79 13.01 -4.61 -9.41
N ALA A 80 12.98 -5.56 -10.35
CA ALA A 80 12.66 -5.29 -11.74
C ALA A 80 11.15 -5.34 -12.04
N LEU A 81 10.32 -5.72 -11.06
CA LEU A 81 8.87 -5.72 -11.23
C LEU A 81 8.34 -4.28 -11.33
N PRO A 82 7.32 -4.04 -12.17
CA PRO A 82 6.63 -2.75 -12.23
C PRO A 82 6.13 -2.33 -10.84
N ASP A 83 6.23 -1.04 -10.53
CA ASP A 83 5.75 -0.45 -9.27
C ASP A 83 6.31 -1.11 -8.00
N TRP A 84 7.47 -1.77 -8.12
CA TRP A 84 8.13 -2.37 -6.97
C TRP A 84 8.50 -1.32 -5.93
N ASN A 85 7.93 -1.45 -4.74
CA ASN A 85 8.26 -0.62 -3.59
C ASN A 85 8.52 -1.51 -2.37
N SER A 86 9.79 -1.62 -1.97
CA SER A 86 10.21 -2.48 -0.85
C SER A 86 9.57 -2.15 0.50
N THR A 87 9.01 -0.96 0.69
CA THR A 87 8.30 -0.60 1.93
C THR A 87 6.85 -1.09 1.96
N LEU A 88 6.32 -1.54 0.81
CA LEU A 88 4.94 -1.99 0.63
C LEU A 88 4.87 -3.46 0.19
N VAL A 89 5.82 -4.26 0.68
CA VAL A 89 5.92 -5.70 0.41
C VAL A 89 5.71 -6.49 1.69
N VAL A 90 4.91 -7.56 1.59
CA VAL A 90 4.83 -8.59 2.64
C VAL A 90 5.56 -9.83 2.15
N TYR A 91 6.49 -10.32 2.96
CA TYR A 91 7.17 -11.59 2.73
C TYR A 91 6.55 -12.67 3.62
N SER A 92 6.23 -13.82 3.03
CA SER A 92 5.84 -15.04 3.75
C SER A 92 6.82 -16.14 3.38
N MET A 93 7.35 -16.82 4.38
CA MET A 93 8.26 -17.95 4.21
C MET A 93 7.61 -19.18 4.82
N GLU A 94 7.42 -20.21 4.00
CA GLU A 94 6.97 -21.51 4.44
C GLU A 94 8.16 -22.47 4.39
N HIS A 95 8.29 -23.28 5.44
CA HIS A 95 9.33 -24.29 5.55
C HIS A 95 8.66 -25.67 5.62
N THR A 96 8.43 -26.29 4.47
CA THR A 96 7.74 -27.59 4.37
C THR A 96 8.67 -28.81 4.40
N GLY A 97 9.98 -28.62 4.56
CA GLY A 97 10.90 -29.75 4.68
C GLY A 97 10.87 -30.37 6.08
N ILE A 98 10.46 -31.64 6.20
CA ILE A 98 10.91 -32.48 7.31
C ILE A 98 12.41 -32.71 7.10
N TYR A 99 13.25 -31.91 7.77
CA TYR A 99 14.69 -32.14 7.77
C TYR A 99 14.99 -33.29 8.74
N ASN A 100 15.56 -34.38 8.20
CA ASN A 100 16.01 -35.58 8.93
C ASN A 100 14.93 -36.62 9.30
N ALA A 101 13.98 -36.93 8.42
CA ALA A 101 13.39 -38.27 8.49
C ALA A 101 14.44 -39.28 8.00
N HIS A 102 15.32 -39.72 8.91
CA HIS A 102 16.12 -40.91 8.70
C HIS A 102 15.14 -42.09 8.76
N LEU A 103 14.57 -42.47 7.60
CA LEU A 103 13.98 -43.80 7.41
C LEU A 103 15.10 -44.84 7.35
#